data_AF-A0A7C0W219-F1
#
_entry.id   AF-A0A7C0W219-F1
#
_cell.length_a   1.000
_cell.length_b   1.000
_cell.length_c   1.000
_cell.angle_alpha   90.00
_cell.angle_beta   90.00
_cell.angle_gamma   90.00
#
_symmetry.space_group_name_H-M   'P 1'
#
loop_
_entity.id
_entity.type
_entity.pdbx_description
1 polymer ?
#
loop_
_entity_poly.entity_id
_entity_poly.type
_entity_poly.pdbx_seq_one_letter_code
_entity_poly.pdbx_strand_id
1 'polypeptide(L)'
;MALKQVIGQERALKILRRCIAKNRIAHAYLFAGEDGIGKKLTAVNFAKTLNCRNNADDSLFTAGEKEKSAVEADSCDNCSSCVKIDKRSHPDVFFIAPENGQIKVNAIRRLEESLSYKAFEGNWKIAVIDGAETLNQSAANAFLKTLEEPPGRSVLVLISSMPELVPLTVRSRCQRINFSPLPLKKMGELLEHGLSTERTP
;
A
#
# COMPACT_ATOMS: atom_id res chain seq x y z
N MET A 1 7.00 -3.19 -13.83
CA MET A 1 6.58 -1.81 -13.51
C MET A 1 5.24 -1.89 -12.82
N ALA A 2 5.25 -2.19 -11.53
CA ALA A 2 4.06 -2.64 -10.83
C ALA A 2 3.05 -1.52 -10.56
N LEU A 3 3.49 -0.28 -10.32
CA LEU A 3 2.57 0.85 -10.18
C LEU A 3 1.94 1.27 -11.51
N LYS A 4 2.52 0.90 -12.67
CA LYS A 4 1.87 1.10 -13.98
C LYS A 4 0.77 0.07 -14.27
N GLN A 5 0.79 -1.08 -13.60
CA GLN A 5 -0.23 -2.12 -13.81
C GLN A 5 -1.58 -1.80 -13.16
N VAL A 6 -1.64 -0.79 -12.28
CA VAL A 6 -2.91 -0.36 -11.69
C VAL A 6 -3.60 0.61 -12.65
N ILE A 7 -4.49 0.05 -13.47
CA ILE A 7 -5.24 0.81 -14.48
C ILE A 7 -6.37 1.61 -13.80
N GLY A 8 -6.55 2.86 -14.21
CA GLY A 8 -7.69 3.70 -13.78
C GLY A 8 -7.55 4.43 -12.46
N GLN A 9 -6.40 4.31 -11.79
CA GLN A 9 -6.16 4.95 -10.48
C GLN A 9 -5.10 6.06 -10.59
N GLU A 10 -5.11 6.84 -11.67
CA GLU A 10 -4.05 7.81 -11.98
C GLU A 10 -3.89 8.88 -10.88
N ARG A 11 -5.00 9.30 -10.26
CA ARG A 11 -4.99 10.28 -9.16
C ARG A 11 -4.31 9.71 -7.91
N ALA A 12 -4.71 8.51 -7.47
CA ALA A 12 -4.14 7.84 -6.30
C ALA A 12 -2.64 7.57 -6.50
N LEU A 13 -2.27 7.02 -7.66
CA LEU A 13 -0.88 6.75 -8.02
C LEU A 13 -0.03 8.02 -8.08
N LYS A 14 -0.57 9.13 -8.60
CA LYS A 14 0.13 10.42 -8.67
C LYS A 14 0.42 10.98 -7.27
N ILE A 15 -0.52 10.83 -6.33
CA ILE A 15 -0.31 11.24 -4.93
C ILE A 15 0.81 10.39 -4.31
N LEU A 16 0.72 9.07 -4.42
CA LEU A 16 1.71 8.14 -3.86
C LEU A 16 3.11 8.37 -4.44
N ARG A 17 3.23 8.49 -5.77
CA ARG A 17 4.51 8.77 -6.44
C ARG A 17 5.13 10.09 -5.97
N ARG A 18 4.31 11.13 -5.76
CA ARG A 18 4.79 12.42 -5.23
C ARG A 18 5.26 12.31 -3.79
N CYS A 19 4.57 11.54 -2.95
CA CYS A 19 5.00 11.28 -1.57
C CYS A 19 6.36 10.59 -1.54
N ILE A 20 6.57 9.56 -2.38
CA ILE A 20 7.84 8.84 -2.48
C ILE A 20 8.94 9.76 -3.01
N ALA A 21 8.71 10.45 -4.13
CA ALA A 21 9.70 11.32 -4.76
C ALA A 21 10.15 12.49 -3.87
N LYS A 22 9.28 12.96 -2.98
CA LYS A 22 9.60 14.05 -2.02
C LYS A 22 10.09 13.54 -0.66
N ASN A 23 10.21 12.22 -0.47
CA ASN A 23 10.48 11.59 0.82
C ASN A 23 9.52 12.03 1.94
N ARG A 24 8.25 12.27 1.59
CA ARG A 24 7.18 12.69 2.52
C ARG A 24 6.12 11.60 2.57
N ILE A 25 6.52 10.45 3.09
CA ILE A 25 5.65 9.28 3.28
C ILE A 25 4.95 9.44 4.63
N ALA A 26 3.62 9.42 4.62
CA ALA A 26 2.83 9.40 5.85
C ALA A 26 2.96 8.03 6.50
N HIS A 27 2.89 8.00 7.82
CA HIS A 27 2.95 6.74 8.58
C HIS A 27 1.67 5.92 8.46
N ALA A 28 0.54 6.54 8.09
CA ALA A 28 -0.74 5.85 7.94
C ALA A 28 -1.52 6.37 6.72
N TYR A 29 -2.01 5.45 5.90
CA TYR A 29 -2.85 5.70 4.74
C TYR A 29 -4.16 4.93 4.85
N LEU A 30 -5.28 5.55 4.45
CA LEU A 30 -6.56 4.88 4.26
C LEU A 30 -6.91 4.87 2.77
N PHE A 31 -6.81 3.71 2.13
CA PHE A 31 -7.20 3.48 0.76
C PHE A 31 -8.70 3.17 0.72
N ALA A 32 -9.48 4.12 0.21
CA ALA A 32 -10.94 4.10 0.27
C ALA A 32 -11.55 4.00 -1.14
N GLY A 33 -12.49 3.09 -1.33
CA GLY A 33 -13.28 2.96 -2.57
C GLY A 33 -13.84 1.55 -2.73
N GLU A 34 -14.71 1.31 -3.71
CA GLU A 34 -15.37 0.02 -3.95
C GLU A 34 -14.41 -1.19 -4.08
N ASP A 35 -14.92 -2.39 -3.87
CA ASP A 35 -14.12 -3.61 -4.03
C ASP A 35 -13.79 -3.92 -5.49
N GLY A 36 -12.66 -4.59 -5.71
CA GLY A 36 -12.17 -4.92 -7.05
C GLY A 36 -11.45 -3.80 -7.80
N ILE A 37 -11.46 -2.54 -7.33
CA ILE A 37 -10.84 -1.40 -8.06
C ILE A 37 -9.31 -1.29 -7.97
N GLY A 38 -8.63 -2.29 -7.38
CA GLY A 38 -7.16 -2.34 -7.32
C GLY A 38 -6.49 -1.73 -6.09
N LYS A 39 -7.25 -1.43 -5.01
CA LYS A 39 -6.72 -0.90 -3.74
C LYS A 39 -5.59 -1.77 -3.18
N LYS A 40 -5.83 -3.08 -3.04
CA LYS A 40 -4.88 -4.07 -2.52
C LYS A 40 -3.65 -4.22 -3.40
N LEU A 41 -3.85 -4.26 -4.72
CA LEU A 41 -2.75 -4.30 -5.69
C LEU A 41 -1.85 -3.07 -5.53
N THR A 42 -2.46 -1.90 -5.38
CA THR A 42 -1.72 -0.64 -5.16
C THR A 42 -0.97 -0.65 -3.84
N ALA A 43 -1.57 -1.19 -2.76
CA ALA A 43 -0.89 -1.30 -1.46
C ALA A 43 0.33 -2.23 -1.53
N VAL A 44 0.21 -3.38 -2.19
CA VAL A 44 1.33 -4.31 -2.44
C VAL A 44 2.42 -3.61 -3.26
N ASN A 45 2.06 -2.95 -4.35
CA ASN A 45 3.03 -2.29 -5.23
C ASN A 45 3.70 -1.10 -4.54
N PHE A 46 2.97 -0.35 -3.73
CA PHE A 46 3.53 0.70 -2.89
C PHE A 46 4.55 0.11 -1.90
N ALA A 47 4.23 -1.03 -1.28
CA ALA A 47 5.17 -1.69 -0.38
C ALA A 47 6.45 -2.17 -1.10
N LYS A 48 6.31 -2.69 -2.32
CA LYS A 48 7.45 -3.04 -3.17
C LYS A 48 8.30 -1.82 -3.49
N THR A 49 7.70 -0.71 -3.91
CA THR A 49 8.46 0.48 -4.28
C THR A 49 9.32 0.99 -3.12
N LEU A 50 8.78 0.95 -1.89
CA LEU A 50 9.48 1.38 -0.68
C LEU A 50 10.62 0.44 -0.26
N ASN A 51 10.48 -0.87 -0.47
CA ASN A 51 11.48 -1.88 -0.09
C ASN A 51 12.31 -2.43 -1.26
N CYS A 52 12.14 -1.90 -2.47
CA CYS A 52 12.87 -2.30 -3.65
C CYS A 52 14.38 -2.06 -3.46
N ARG A 53 15.20 -3.11 -3.61
CA ARG A 53 16.66 -3.01 -3.48
C ARG A 53 17.32 -2.22 -4.59
N ASN A 54 16.75 -2.26 -5.81
CA ASN A 54 17.27 -1.48 -6.93
C ASN A 54 16.96 0.01 -6.80
N ASN A 55 16.11 0.39 -5.84
CA ASN A 55 15.84 1.77 -5.45
C ASN A 55 16.65 2.18 -4.20
N ALA A 56 17.50 1.29 -3.66
CA ALA A 56 18.18 1.49 -2.38
C ALA A 56 19.47 2.34 -2.48
N ASP A 57 19.86 2.75 -3.69
CA ASP A 57 20.88 3.77 -3.82
C ASP A 57 20.25 5.12 -3.45
N ASP A 58 20.84 5.83 -2.49
CA ASP A 58 20.40 7.12 -1.91
C ASP A 58 20.19 8.24 -2.95
N SER A 59 20.42 7.92 -4.23
CA SER A 59 20.09 8.67 -5.44
C SER A 59 18.60 8.98 -5.67
N LEU A 60 17.66 8.32 -4.97
CA LEU A 60 16.25 8.78 -4.94
C LEU A 60 16.02 9.94 -3.97
N PHE A 61 16.94 10.17 -3.04
CA PHE A 61 16.80 11.11 -1.92
C PHE A 61 17.86 12.22 -1.91
N THR A 62 18.97 12.05 -2.64
CA THR A 62 20.00 13.05 -2.87
C THR A 62 19.63 13.90 -4.08
N ALA A 63 18.97 15.02 -3.82
CA ALA A 63 18.77 16.09 -4.80
C ALA A 63 20.12 16.73 -5.16
N GLY A 64 20.82 16.14 -6.13
CA GLY A 64 21.88 16.79 -6.88
C GLY A 64 21.37 17.07 -8.29
N GLU A 65 21.54 18.32 -8.73
CA GLU A 65 21.05 18.99 -9.95
C GLU A 65 21.49 18.37 -11.29
N LYS A 66 21.41 17.05 -11.45
CA LYS A 66 21.54 16.41 -12.75
C LYS A 66 20.19 15.90 -13.19
N GLU A 67 19.82 16.27 -14.41
CA GLU A 67 18.67 15.86 -15.21
C GLU A 67 18.54 14.32 -15.30
N LYS A 68 18.29 13.64 -14.18
CA LYS A 68 17.74 12.30 -14.16
C LYS A 68 16.23 12.50 -14.18
N SER A 69 15.71 12.60 -15.41
CA SER A 69 14.29 12.48 -15.75
C SER A 69 13.57 11.67 -14.70
N ALA A 70 12.56 12.26 -14.06
CA ALA A 70 11.63 11.66 -13.11
C ALA A 70 11.50 10.13 -13.30
N VAL A 71 12.47 9.37 -12.78
CA VAL A 71 12.47 7.92 -12.85
C VAL A 71 11.35 7.57 -11.92
N GLU A 72 10.24 7.23 -12.54
CA GLU A 72 8.96 6.96 -11.92
C GLU A 72 9.22 6.08 -10.71
N ALA A 73 8.98 6.61 -9.50
CA ALA A 73 9.14 5.83 -8.27
C ALA A 73 8.29 4.56 -8.42
N ASP A 74 8.94 3.45 -8.76
CA ASP A 74 8.32 2.18 -9.15
C ASP A 74 9.19 1.00 -8.69
N SER A 75 8.60 -0.18 -8.60
CA SER A 75 9.31 -1.41 -8.25
C SER A 75 9.98 -2.03 -9.48
N CYS A 76 11.12 -2.70 -9.26
CA CYS A 76 11.82 -3.41 -10.34
C CYS A 76 11.20 -4.79 -10.64
N ASP A 77 10.39 -5.34 -9.73
CA ASP A 77 9.71 -6.65 -9.82
C ASP A 77 10.63 -7.87 -9.94
N ASN A 78 11.95 -7.70 -10.03
CA ASN A 78 12.92 -8.78 -10.20
C ASN A 78 13.87 -8.95 -9.00
N CYS A 79 13.97 -7.96 -8.10
CA CYS A 79 14.84 -8.08 -6.92
C CYS A 79 14.23 -9.00 -5.87
N SER A 80 15.08 -9.56 -5.00
CA SER A 80 14.66 -10.50 -3.96
C SER A 80 13.56 -9.93 -3.06
N SER A 81 13.61 -8.63 -2.71
CA SER A 81 12.56 -8.00 -1.91
C SER A 81 11.23 -7.96 -2.66
N CYS A 82 11.20 -7.50 -3.92
CA CYS A 82 9.97 -7.44 -4.72
C CYS A 82 9.32 -8.82 -4.87
N VAL A 83 10.12 -9.84 -5.17
CA VAL A 83 9.65 -11.23 -5.32
C VAL A 83 9.09 -11.79 -4.01
N LYS A 84 9.74 -11.51 -2.88
CA LYS A 84 9.24 -11.92 -1.55
C LYS A 84 7.93 -11.22 -1.18
N ILE A 85 7.79 -9.94 -1.52
CA ILE A 85 6.55 -9.18 -1.26
C ILE A 85 5.39 -9.74 -2.10
N ASP A 86 5.63 -10.06 -3.37
CA ASP A 86 4.63 -10.72 -4.22
C ASP A 86 4.17 -12.06 -3.66
N LYS A 87 5.12 -12.84 -3.14
CA LYS A 87 4.85 -14.14 -2.50
C LYS A 87 4.34 -14.00 -1.06
N ARG A 88 4.15 -12.77 -0.54
CA ARG A 88 3.77 -12.47 0.84
C ARG A 88 4.66 -13.11 1.90
N SER A 89 5.95 -13.26 1.59
CA SER A 89 6.96 -13.88 2.47
C SER A 89 8.06 -12.90 2.92
N HIS A 90 7.88 -11.60 2.67
CA HIS A 90 8.85 -10.58 3.08
C HIS A 90 8.77 -10.33 4.59
N PRO A 91 9.88 -10.40 5.35
CA PRO A 91 9.87 -10.31 6.82
C PRO A 91 9.49 -8.92 7.35
N ASP A 92 9.58 -7.90 6.51
CA ASP A 92 9.22 -6.52 6.83
C ASP A 92 7.89 -6.05 6.24
N VAL A 93 7.14 -6.93 5.56
CA VAL A 93 5.82 -6.58 5.02
C VAL A 93 4.77 -7.55 5.56
N PHE A 94 3.82 -7.01 6.31
CA PHE A 94 2.77 -7.76 6.99
C PHE A 94 1.45 -7.56 6.29
N PHE A 95 0.67 -8.64 6.19
CA PHE A 95 -0.68 -8.61 5.63
C PHE A 95 -1.66 -9.10 6.69
N ILE A 96 -2.65 -8.25 7.00
CA ILE A 96 -3.76 -8.58 7.88
C ILE A 96 -5.03 -8.52 7.06
N ALA A 97 -5.90 -9.52 7.24
CA ALA A 97 -7.24 -9.57 6.68
C ALA A 97 -8.19 -10.08 7.77
N PRO A 98 -9.51 -9.82 7.66
CA PRO A 98 -10.49 -10.35 8.61
C PRO A 98 -10.48 -11.88 8.64
N GLU A 99 -10.53 -12.42 9.86
CA GLU A 99 -10.79 -13.84 10.11
C GLU A 99 -12.23 -13.97 10.62
N ASN A 100 -13.05 -14.79 9.95
CA ASN A 100 -14.48 -14.90 10.26
C ASN A 100 -15.20 -13.53 10.26
N GLY A 101 -14.85 -12.67 9.31
CA GLY A 101 -15.47 -11.36 9.12
C GLY A 101 -15.02 -10.26 10.08
N GLN A 102 -14.01 -10.50 10.93
CA GLN A 102 -13.50 -9.50 11.87
C GLN A 102 -11.97 -9.51 11.98
N ILE A 103 -11.38 -8.32 12.15
CA ILE A 103 -9.99 -8.18 12.59
C ILE A 103 -9.98 -8.03 14.10
N LYS A 104 -9.43 -9.03 14.78
CA LYS A 104 -9.39 -9.12 16.25
C LYS A 104 -8.16 -8.40 16.81
N VAL A 105 -8.28 -7.96 18.07
CA VAL A 105 -7.21 -7.26 18.81
C VAL A 105 -5.89 -8.03 18.85
N ASN A 106 -5.92 -9.35 18.92
CA ASN A 106 -4.70 -10.18 18.95
C ASN A 106 -3.89 -10.07 17.67
N ALA A 107 -4.54 -9.93 16.50
CA ALA A 107 -3.84 -9.73 15.23
C ALA A 107 -3.11 -8.39 15.21
N ILE A 108 -3.77 -7.33 15.70
CA ILE A 108 -3.18 -5.99 15.83
C ILE A 108 -2.01 -5.99 16.81
N ARG A 109 -2.16 -6.56 18.02
CA ARG A 109 -1.07 -6.60 19.00
C ARG A 109 0.19 -7.32 18.50
N ARG A 110 0.01 -8.44 17.78
CA ARG A 110 1.14 -9.17 17.15
C ARG A 110 1.82 -8.33 16.07
N LEU A 111 1.04 -7.56 15.32
CA LEU A 111 1.59 -6.61 14.35
C LEU A 111 2.38 -5.51 15.05
N GLU A 112 1.84 -4.88 16.09
CA GLU A 112 2.51 -3.82 16.85
C GLU A 112 3.85 -4.29 17.42
N GLU A 113 3.89 -5.50 17.98
CA GLU A 113 5.11 -6.15 18.43
C GLU A 113 6.11 -6.31 17.27
N SER A 114 5.65 -6.83 16.13
CA SER A 114 6.49 -7.00 14.93
C SER A 114 7.02 -5.68 14.36
N LEU A 115 6.24 -4.60 14.46
CA LEU A 115 6.61 -3.25 14.04
C LEU A 115 7.59 -2.57 15.00
N SER A 116 7.60 -2.97 16.27
CA SER A 116 8.51 -2.39 17.29
C SER A 116 9.98 -2.72 17.05
N TYR A 117 10.27 -3.82 16.35
CA TYR A 117 11.61 -4.21 15.97
C TYR A 117 12.10 -3.45 14.72
N LYS A 118 13.43 -3.32 14.59
CA LYS A 118 14.05 -2.79 13.37
C LYS A 118 13.70 -3.66 12.15
N ALA A 119 13.66 -3.04 10.97
CA ALA A 119 13.52 -3.77 9.71
C ALA A 119 14.69 -4.76 9.53
N PHE A 120 14.37 -5.97 9.06
CA PHE A 120 15.32 -7.07 8.93
C PHE A 120 16.15 -6.96 7.65
N GLU A 121 15.49 -6.73 6.51
CA GLU A 121 16.16 -6.60 5.21
C GLU A 121 15.62 -5.48 4.31
N GLY A 122 14.47 -4.88 4.66
CA GLY A 122 13.87 -3.74 3.97
C GLY A 122 14.24 -2.39 4.59
N ASN A 123 13.90 -1.31 3.88
CA ASN A 123 14.05 0.07 4.38
C ASN A 123 12.89 0.50 5.28
N TRP A 124 11.72 -0.13 5.09
CA TRP A 124 10.46 0.18 5.76
C TRP A 124 9.79 -1.09 6.28
N LYS A 125 9.25 -1.01 7.50
CA LYS A 125 8.24 -1.97 7.98
C LYS A 125 6.88 -1.55 7.45
N ILE A 126 6.18 -2.40 6.70
CA ILE A 126 4.91 -2.02 6.08
C ILE A 126 3.83 -2.99 6.50
N ALA A 127 2.70 -2.49 6.98
CA ALA A 127 1.53 -3.29 7.29
C ALA A 127 0.40 -2.95 6.34
N VAL A 128 -0.14 -3.95 5.64
CA VAL A 128 -1.32 -3.81 4.80
C VAL A 128 -2.49 -4.48 5.52
N ILE A 129 -3.47 -3.68 5.93
CA ILE A 129 -4.66 -4.11 6.66
C ILE A 129 -5.85 -4.04 5.69
N ASP A 130 -6.29 -5.20 5.23
CA ASP A 130 -7.40 -5.35 4.29
C ASP A 130 -8.72 -5.50 5.04
N GLY A 131 -9.73 -4.71 4.70
CA GLY A 131 -11.04 -4.70 5.39
C GLY A 131 -11.02 -3.95 6.72
N ALA A 132 -10.46 -2.74 6.76
CA ALA A 132 -10.31 -1.94 7.98
C ALA A 132 -11.63 -1.62 8.71
N GLU A 133 -12.75 -1.62 8.00
CA GLU A 133 -14.11 -1.50 8.54
C GLU A 133 -14.51 -2.67 9.45
N THR A 134 -13.80 -3.79 9.36
CA THR A 134 -14.04 -4.99 10.16
C THR A 134 -13.21 -5.03 11.45
N LEU A 135 -12.46 -3.96 11.76
CA LEU A 135 -11.78 -3.81 13.04
C LEU A 135 -12.81 -3.82 14.17
N ASN A 136 -12.69 -4.81 15.06
CA ASN A 136 -13.49 -4.76 16.28
C ASN A 136 -13.02 -3.60 17.18
N GLN A 137 -13.87 -3.18 18.11
CA GLN A 137 -13.60 -2.00 18.95
C GLN A 137 -12.27 -2.11 19.71
N SER A 138 -11.95 -3.30 20.23
CA SER A 138 -10.69 -3.55 20.94
C SER A 138 -9.47 -3.45 20.02
N ALA A 139 -9.57 -3.94 18.78
CA ALA A 139 -8.51 -3.84 17.77
C ALA A 139 -8.28 -2.40 17.36
N ALA A 140 -9.34 -1.65 17.07
CA ALA A 140 -9.25 -0.24 16.72
C ALA A 140 -8.59 0.58 17.83
N ASN A 141 -8.98 0.36 19.09
CA ASN A 141 -8.41 1.07 20.24
C ASN A 141 -6.94 0.73 20.49
N ALA A 142 -6.55 -0.55 20.37
CA ALA A 142 -5.15 -0.94 20.47
C ALA A 142 -4.31 -0.19 19.43
N PHE A 143 -4.82 -0.13 18.19
CA PHE A 143 -4.10 0.42 17.05
C PHE A 143 -3.85 1.94 17.14
N LEU A 144 -4.60 2.67 17.98
CA LEU A 144 -4.49 4.13 18.10
C LEU A 144 -3.08 4.57 18.48
N LYS A 145 -2.42 3.84 19.40
CA LYS A 145 -1.06 4.19 19.84
C LYS A 145 -0.08 4.15 18.66
N THR A 146 -0.15 3.10 17.84
CA THR A 146 0.75 2.95 16.69
C THR A 146 0.41 3.91 15.55
N LEU A 147 -0.86 4.30 15.42
CA LEU A 147 -1.28 5.33 14.48
C LEU A 147 -0.83 6.74 14.89
N GLU A 148 -0.64 7.01 16.19
CA GLU A 148 -0.13 8.31 16.68
C GLU A 148 1.40 8.35 16.69
N GLU A 149 2.02 7.27 17.17
CA GLU A 149 3.46 7.15 17.36
C GLU A 149 3.96 5.88 16.67
N PRO A 150 4.10 5.91 15.33
CA PRO A 150 4.59 4.76 14.56
C PRO A 150 6.05 4.44 14.93
N PRO A 151 6.40 3.18 15.21
CA PRO A 151 7.77 2.81 15.54
C PRO A 151 8.68 2.89 14.32
N GLY A 152 9.82 3.58 14.45
CA GLY A 152 10.87 3.64 13.44
C GLY A 152 10.39 4.12 12.07
N ARG A 153 10.86 3.46 11.00
CA ARG A 153 10.36 3.66 9.63
C ARG A 153 9.27 2.65 9.33
N SER A 154 8.06 2.92 9.82
CA SER A 154 6.88 2.10 9.55
C SER A 154 5.80 2.84 8.76
N VAL A 155 5.07 2.08 7.93
CA VAL A 155 3.92 2.58 7.16
C VAL A 155 2.77 1.61 7.28
N LEU A 156 1.61 2.14 7.67
CA LEU A 156 0.35 1.42 7.78
C LEU A 156 -0.52 1.78 6.57
N VAL A 157 -0.99 0.77 5.84
CA VAL A 157 -1.90 0.92 4.71
C VAL A 157 -3.18 0.19 5.04
N LEU A 158 -4.20 0.95 5.42
CA LEU A 158 -5.54 0.45 5.69
C LEU A 158 -6.35 0.50 4.40
N ILE A 159 -7.06 -0.57 4.08
CA ILE A 159 -7.89 -0.69 2.89
C ILE A 159 -9.33 -0.88 3.34
N SER A 160 -10.26 -0.13 2.73
CA SER A 160 -11.68 -0.22 3.06
C SER A 160 -12.55 0.01 1.83
N SER A 161 -13.61 -0.80 1.68
CA SER A 161 -14.73 -0.49 0.77
C SER A 161 -15.80 0.38 1.39
N MET A 162 -15.89 0.38 2.72
CA MET A 162 -16.84 1.16 3.49
C MET A 162 -16.09 2.09 4.47
N PRO A 163 -15.41 3.15 3.98
CA PRO A 163 -14.57 4.02 4.81
C PRO A 163 -15.34 4.79 5.90
N GLU A 164 -16.66 4.85 5.79
CA GLU A 164 -17.54 5.44 6.81
C GLU A 164 -17.79 4.49 7.99
N LEU A 165 -17.59 3.18 7.81
CA LEU A 165 -17.66 2.18 8.88
C LEU A 165 -16.33 2.01 9.62
N VAL A 166 -15.23 2.50 9.05
CA VAL A 166 -13.94 2.56 9.77
C VAL A 166 -14.09 3.51 10.97
N PRO A 167 -13.68 3.11 12.18
CA PRO A 167 -13.79 3.95 13.37
C PRO A 167 -13.19 5.33 13.14
N LEU A 168 -13.93 6.39 13.53
CA LEU A 168 -13.51 7.77 13.29
C LEU A 168 -12.13 8.08 13.89
N THR A 169 -11.83 7.49 15.05
CA THR A 169 -10.54 7.61 15.76
C THR A 169 -9.36 7.06 14.95
N VAL A 170 -9.58 6.00 14.17
CA VAL A 170 -8.58 5.44 13.24
C VAL A 170 -8.51 6.31 11.98
N ARG A 171 -9.67 6.63 11.41
CA ARG A 171 -9.76 7.40 10.15
C ARG A 171 -9.13 8.78 10.25
N SER A 172 -9.29 9.48 11.37
CA SER A 172 -8.75 10.84 11.57
C SER A 172 -7.22 10.90 11.60
N ARG A 173 -6.56 9.76 11.84
CA ARG A 173 -5.09 9.64 11.89
C ARG A 173 -4.50 9.10 10.59
N CYS A 174 -5.33 8.78 9.60
CA CYS A 174 -4.89 8.26 8.32
C CYS A 174 -4.96 9.33 7.23
N GLN A 175 -3.96 9.38 6.36
CA GLN A 175 -4.07 10.11 5.11
C GLN A 175 -4.99 9.34 4.15
N ARG A 176 -6.18 9.88 3.90
CA ARG A 176 -7.15 9.26 2.98
C ARG A 176 -6.71 9.41 1.52
N ILE A 177 -6.69 8.29 0.81
CA ILE A 177 -6.50 8.22 -0.64
C ILE A 177 -7.73 7.54 -1.24
N ASN A 178 -8.45 8.29 -2.09
CA ASN A 178 -9.64 7.78 -2.74
C ASN A 178 -9.25 7.06 -4.03
N PHE A 179 -9.81 5.86 -4.18
CA PHE A 179 -9.79 5.05 -5.38
C PHE A 179 -11.20 5.09 -5.98
N SER A 180 -11.28 5.21 -7.30
CA SER A 180 -12.57 5.34 -7.99
C SER A 180 -12.69 4.27 -9.06
N PRO A 181 -13.89 3.75 -9.33
CA PRO A 181 -14.08 2.81 -10.42
C PRO A 181 -13.65 3.46 -11.75
N LEU A 182 -13.18 2.61 -12.67
CA LEU A 182 -12.86 3.03 -14.02
C LEU A 182 -14.13 3.56 -14.70
N PRO A 183 -14.07 4.70 -15.41
CA PRO A 183 -15.19 5.14 -16.24
C PRO A 183 -15.57 4.03 -17.24
N LEU A 184 -16.86 3.80 -17.43
CA LEU A 184 -17.38 2.73 -18.30
C LEU A 184 -16.76 2.73 -19.71
N LYS A 185 -16.44 3.92 -20.26
CA LYS A 185 -15.75 4.06 -21.55
C LYS A 185 -14.37 3.38 -21.55
N LYS A 186 -13.54 3.64 -20.53
CA LYS A 186 -12.23 3.00 -20.37
C LYS A 186 -12.36 1.50 -20.09
N MET A 187 -13.41 1.08 -19.36
CA MET A 187 -13.67 -0.35 -19.16
C MET A 187 -13.98 -1.07 -20.49
N GLY A 188 -14.79 -0.45 -21.36
CA GLY A 188 -15.06 -0.97 -22.70
C GLY A 188 -13.79 -1.13 -23.53
N GLU A 189 -12.96 -0.09 -23.60
CA GLU A 189 -11.67 -0.12 -24.30
C GLU A 189 -10.73 -1.23 -23.77
N LEU A 190 -10.67 -1.42 -22.45
CA LEU A 190 -9.84 -2.47 -21.84
C LEU A 190 -10.37 -3.87 -22.09
N LEU A 191 -11.69 -4.07 -22.08
CA LEU A 191 -12.30 -5.36 -22.40
C LEU A 191 -12.11 -5.70 -23.88
N GLU A 192 -12.25 -4.73 -24.79
CA GLU A 192 -11.95 -4.92 -26.21
C GLU A 192 -10.47 -5.27 -26.45
N HIS A 193 -9.54 -4.61 -25.76
CA HIS A 193 -8.12 -4.94 -25.82
C HIS A 193 -7.80 -6.31 -25.17
N GLY A 194 -8.41 -6.66 -24.04
CA GLY A 194 -8.19 -7.92 -23.33
C GLY A 194 -8.76 -9.14 -24.07
N LEU A 195 -9.93 -9.00 -24.69
CA LEU A 195 -10.53 -10.04 -25.54
C LEU A 195 -9.75 -10.28 -26.84
N SER A 196 -8.97 -9.28 -27.28
CA SER A 196 -8.06 -9.43 -28.42
C SER A 196 -6.80 -10.23 -28.08
N THR A 197 -6.35 -10.18 -26.81
CA THR A 197 -5.18 -10.94 -26.34
C THR A 197 -5.48 -12.39 -25.95
N GLU A 198 -6.73 -12.72 -25.59
CA GLU A 198 -7.15 -14.10 -25.29
C GLU A 198 -7.62 -14.89 -26.54
N ARG A 199 -7.70 -14.25 -27.71
CA ARG A 199 -8.00 -14.89 -29.00
C ARG A 199 -6.73 -15.13 -29.80
N THR A 200 -5.85 -16.01 -29.32
CA THR A 200 -4.80 -16.63 -30.14
C THR A 200 -4.79 -18.12 -29.78
N PRO A 201 -4.80 -19.04 -30.76
CA PRO A 201 -5.36 -20.40 -30.67
C PRO A 201 -4.67 -21.36 -29.71
#